data_AF-A0A8J8EBB1-F1
#
_entry.id   AF-A0A8J8EBB1-F1
#
_cell.length_a   1.000
_cell.length_b   1.000
_cell.length_c   1.000
_cell.angle_alpha   90.00
_cell.angle_beta   90.00
_cell.angle_gamma   90.00
#
_symmetry.space_group_name_H-M   'P 1'
#
loop_
_entity.id
_entity.type
_entity.pdbx_description
1 polymer ?
#
loop_
_entity_poly.entity_id
_entity_poly.type
_entity_poly.pdbx_seq_one_letter_code
_entity_poly.pdbx_strand_id
1 'polypeptide(L)'
;MPMNEALKVFLNSRLVMAGFIMILLAMVLSAIAVFQTGHPSYSSSGTLGPGNHTLGNDTFEGHYFYYNRSLSLSSKNATVQVSWGNFTAVYNITGNATFVPTDRPEVRVINGTVTYTYRAKAISYPYSDLAIPAAILAFAGTVVLWVGYTHALRGKRK
;
A
#
# COMPACT_ATOMS: atom_id res chain seq x y z
N MET A 1 -29.84 -31.90 -17.42
CA MET A 1 -28.74 -32.06 -18.42
C MET A 1 -27.56 -32.68 -17.68
N PRO A 2 -27.02 -33.83 -18.14
CA PRO A 2 -25.89 -34.46 -17.45
C PRO A 2 -24.68 -33.50 -17.46
N MET A 3 -23.94 -33.43 -16.35
CA MET A 3 -22.85 -32.46 -16.15
C MET A 3 -21.82 -32.45 -17.30
N ASN A 4 -21.58 -33.62 -17.90
CA ASN A 4 -20.66 -33.80 -19.03
C ASN A 4 -21.12 -33.08 -20.32
N GLU A 5 -22.42 -32.90 -20.55
CA GLU A 5 -22.94 -32.21 -21.73
C GLU A 5 -22.96 -30.69 -21.59
N ALA A 6 -23.10 -30.18 -20.37
CA ALA A 6 -22.94 -28.77 -20.08
C ALA A 6 -21.48 -28.35 -20.31
N LEU A 7 -20.53 -29.16 -19.81
CA LEU A 7 -19.11 -28.91 -19.96
C LEU A 7 -18.66 -28.91 -21.44
N LYS A 8 -19.13 -29.89 -22.24
CA LYS A 8 -18.82 -29.95 -23.68
C LYS A 8 -19.28 -28.71 -24.44
N VAL A 9 -20.44 -28.16 -24.11
CA VAL A 9 -20.97 -26.96 -24.80
C VAL A 9 -20.31 -25.69 -24.32
N PHE A 10 -19.90 -25.65 -23.06
CA PHE A 10 -19.06 -24.59 -22.53
C PHE A 10 -17.70 -24.53 -23.25
N LEU A 11 -17.07 -25.69 -23.47
CA LEU A 11 -15.76 -25.82 -24.13
C LEU A 11 -15.82 -25.61 -25.65
N ASN A 12 -16.94 -25.95 -26.33
CA ASN A 12 -17.06 -25.76 -27.78
C ASN A 12 -17.47 -24.34 -28.20
N SER A 13 -17.99 -23.52 -27.27
CA SER A 13 -18.42 -22.16 -27.59
C SER A 13 -17.25 -21.18 -27.45
N ARG A 14 -16.70 -20.74 -28.58
CA ARG A 14 -15.59 -19.76 -28.64
C ARG A 14 -15.89 -18.49 -27.85
N LEU A 15 -17.14 -18.02 -27.87
CA LEU A 15 -17.59 -16.83 -27.13
C LEU A 15 -17.58 -17.05 -25.62
N VAL A 16 -18.07 -18.21 -25.16
CA VAL A 16 -18.07 -18.55 -23.73
C VAL A 16 -16.64 -18.67 -23.22
N MET A 17 -15.77 -19.33 -23.99
CA MET A 17 -14.37 -19.48 -23.62
C MET A 17 -13.61 -18.14 -23.61
N ALA A 18 -13.88 -17.25 -24.57
CA ALA A 18 -13.32 -15.89 -24.58
C ALA A 18 -13.77 -15.06 -23.35
N GLY A 19 -15.07 -15.11 -23.03
CA GLY A 19 -15.63 -14.51 -21.81
C GLY A 19 -14.92 -14.99 -20.55
N PHE A 20 -14.77 -16.31 -20.44
CA PHE A 20 -14.09 -16.95 -19.30
C PHE A 20 -12.62 -16.55 -19.19
N ILE A 21 -11.87 -16.54 -20.29
CA ILE A 21 -10.46 -16.14 -20.31
C ILE A 21 -10.30 -14.69 -19.84
N MET A 22 -11.15 -13.77 -20.29
CA MET A 22 -11.11 -12.37 -19.85
C MET A 22 -11.35 -12.23 -18.34
N ILE A 23 -12.33 -12.96 -17.80
CA ILE A 23 -12.59 -12.96 -16.34
C ILE A 23 -11.42 -13.56 -15.58
N LEU A 24 -10.81 -14.63 -16.10
CA LEU A 24 -9.65 -15.27 -15.47
C LEU A 24 -8.44 -14.33 -15.46
N LEU A 25 -8.17 -13.62 -16.56
CA LEU A 25 -7.16 -12.57 -16.63
C LEU A 25 -7.44 -11.42 -15.67
N ALA A 26 -8.69 -10.95 -15.60
CA ALA A 26 -9.10 -9.93 -14.63
C ALA A 26 -8.82 -10.37 -13.19
N MET A 27 -9.11 -11.63 -12.86
CA MET A 27 -8.85 -12.19 -11.53
C MET A 27 -7.35 -12.19 -11.21
N VAL A 28 -6.51 -12.63 -12.15
CA VAL A 28 -5.04 -12.63 -11.97
C VAL A 28 -4.52 -11.21 -11.78
N LEU A 29 -4.94 -10.26 -12.61
CA LEU A 29 -4.52 -8.86 -12.50
C LEU A 29 -4.96 -8.24 -11.17
N SER A 30 -6.20 -8.49 -10.74
CA SER A 30 -6.71 -8.04 -9.45
C SER A 30 -5.94 -8.66 -8.29
N ALA A 31 -5.57 -9.94 -8.39
CA ALA A 31 -4.77 -10.61 -7.37
C ALA A 31 -3.37 -9.97 -7.28
N ILE A 32 -2.72 -9.69 -8.40
CA ILE A 32 -1.42 -9.01 -8.43
C ILE A 32 -1.54 -7.61 -7.83
N ALA A 33 -2.55 -6.84 -8.21
CA ALA A 33 -2.78 -5.49 -7.70
C ALA A 33 -2.93 -5.43 -6.17
N VAL A 34 -3.60 -6.43 -5.58
CA VAL A 34 -3.91 -6.47 -4.15
C VAL A 34 -2.79 -7.13 -3.33
N PHE A 35 -2.23 -8.24 -3.81
CA PHE A 35 -1.32 -9.07 -3.01
C PHE A 35 0.16 -8.73 -3.18
N GLN A 36 0.57 -8.02 -4.24
CA GLN A 36 1.93 -7.48 -4.30
C GLN A 36 2.04 -6.18 -3.51
N THR A 37 2.03 -6.32 -2.18
CA THR A 37 2.32 -5.22 -1.26
C THR A 37 3.82 -5.14 -0.99
N GLY A 38 4.40 -3.96 -1.21
CA GLY A 38 5.75 -3.66 -0.76
C GLY A 38 5.74 -3.19 0.70
N HIS A 39 6.80 -3.50 1.43
CA HIS A 39 7.05 -2.99 2.79
C HIS A 39 8.31 -2.12 2.83
N PRO A 40 8.33 -0.97 2.16
CA PRO A 40 9.48 -0.08 2.19
C PRO A 40 9.72 0.43 3.61
N SER A 41 11.00 0.50 3.99
CA SER A 41 11.44 1.05 5.26
C SER A 41 12.51 2.11 5.06
N TYR A 42 12.42 3.19 5.83
CA TYR A 42 13.41 4.25 5.89
C TYR A 42 13.97 4.34 7.30
N SER A 43 15.28 4.60 7.41
CA SER A 43 15.96 4.85 8.67
C SER A 43 16.97 5.97 8.48
N SER A 44 16.95 6.94 9.38
CA SER A 44 17.94 8.01 9.47
C SER A 44 18.44 8.14 10.90
N SER A 45 19.73 8.36 11.06
CA SER A 45 20.35 8.58 12.35
C SER A 45 21.43 9.64 12.24
N GLY A 46 21.59 10.43 13.28
CA GLY A 46 22.61 11.46 13.32
C GLY A 46 22.59 12.21 14.64
N THR A 47 23.27 13.35 14.67
CA THR A 47 23.33 14.23 15.82
C THR A 47 22.71 15.57 15.48
N LEU A 48 21.89 16.10 16.39
CA LEU A 48 21.25 17.40 16.29
C LEU A 48 21.89 18.33 17.32
N GLY A 49 22.46 19.42 16.84
CA GLY A 49 22.83 20.56 17.67
C GLY A 49 21.64 21.52 17.85
N PRO A 50 21.83 22.62 18.59
CA PRO A 50 20.81 23.64 18.80
C PRO A 50 20.20 24.14 17.48
N GLY A 51 18.88 24.29 17.43
CA GLY A 51 18.15 24.70 16.23
C GLY A 51 16.94 23.82 15.91
N ASN A 52 16.24 24.14 14.82
CA ASN A 52 15.08 23.40 14.33
C ASN A 52 15.51 22.37 13.29
N HIS A 53 15.08 21.12 13.46
CA HIS A 53 15.42 20.03 12.55
C HIS A 53 14.17 19.23 12.20
N THR A 54 13.83 19.15 10.93
CA THR A 54 12.76 18.29 10.43
C THR A 54 13.34 16.93 10.09
N LEU A 55 12.88 15.87 10.77
CA LEU A 55 13.39 14.51 10.56
C LEU A 55 12.55 13.77 9.55
N GLY A 56 13.16 12.86 8.78
CA GLY A 56 12.47 12.14 7.70
C GLY A 56 12.85 12.66 6.32
N ASN A 57 12.22 12.09 5.28
CA ASN A 57 12.51 12.39 3.89
C ASN A 57 11.20 12.59 3.13
N ASP A 58 10.99 13.77 2.56
CA ASP A 58 9.77 14.12 1.80
C ASP A 58 9.53 13.20 0.60
N THR A 59 10.59 12.76 -0.07
CA THR A 59 10.46 11.85 -1.22
C THR A 59 10.01 10.45 -0.80
N PHE A 60 10.38 10.01 0.40
CA PHE A 60 9.84 8.77 0.96
C PHE A 60 8.41 9.02 1.44
N GLU A 61 8.23 10.04 2.29
CA GLU A 61 7.00 10.32 3.06
C GLU A 61 5.80 10.82 2.26
N GLY A 62 6.00 11.30 1.03
CA GLY A 62 4.92 11.66 0.12
C GLY A 62 4.35 10.50 -0.71
N HIS A 63 5.05 9.35 -0.81
CA HIS A 63 4.72 8.32 -1.81
C HIS A 63 4.09 7.04 -1.23
N TYR A 64 4.06 6.88 0.09
CA TYR A 64 3.67 5.62 0.72
C TYR A 64 2.65 5.81 1.85
N PHE A 65 1.90 4.74 2.16
CA PHE A 65 0.99 4.73 3.29
C PHE A 65 1.73 4.28 4.55
N TYR A 66 1.84 5.17 5.53
CA TYR A 66 2.59 4.93 6.77
C TYR A 66 1.72 4.28 7.82
N TYR A 67 2.23 3.21 8.43
CA TYR A 67 1.56 2.54 9.54
C TYR A 67 2.40 2.53 10.82
N ASN A 68 3.71 2.82 10.74
CA ASN A 68 4.57 2.86 11.91
C ASN A 68 5.75 3.82 11.72
N ARG A 69 5.91 4.75 12.65
CA ARG A 69 7.07 5.62 12.78
C ARG A 69 7.60 5.53 14.20
N SER A 70 8.93 5.53 14.35
CA SER A 70 9.58 5.55 15.65
C SER A 70 10.70 6.57 15.64
N LEU A 71 10.71 7.45 16.63
CA LEU A 71 11.77 8.43 16.87
C LEU A 71 12.42 8.12 18.22
N SER A 72 13.69 7.76 18.21
CA SER A 72 14.50 7.62 19.42
C SER A 72 15.45 8.81 19.52
N LEU A 73 15.45 9.47 20.68
CA LEU A 73 16.34 10.56 21.04
C LEU A 73 17.20 10.14 22.22
N SER A 74 18.51 10.39 22.14
CA SER A 74 19.46 10.06 23.19
C SER A 74 20.37 11.25 23.48
N SER A 75 20.51 11.60 24.76
CA SER A 75 21.42 12.65 25.21
C SER A 75 21.82 12.46 26.65
N LYS A 76 22.99 12.98 27.04
CA LYS A 76 23.39 13.05 28.46
C LYS A 76 22.55 14.09 29.22
N ASN A 77 22.31 15.23 28.59
CA ASN A 77 21.47 16.31 29.11
C ASN A 77 21.16 17.28 27.97
N ALA A 78 19.93 17.29 27.49
CA ALA A 78 19.47 18.24 26.47
C ALA A 78 18.00 18.58 26.65
N THR A 79 17.63 19.82 26.31
CA THR A 79 16.23 20.26 26.27
C THR A 79 15.80 20.34 24.82
N VAL A 80 14.76 19.58 24.48
CA VAL A 80 14.22 19.50 23.11
C VAL A 80 12.72 19.73 23.12
N GLN A 81 12.23 20.43 22.11
CA GLN A 81 10.83 20.49 21.77
C GLN A 81 10.59 19.53 20.61
N VAL A 82 9.67 18.59 20.78
CA VAL A 82 9.29 17.64 19.73
C VAL A 82 7.85 17.93 19.33
N SER A 83 7.61 18.00 18.03
CA SER A 83 6.27 18.22 17.45
C SER A 83 6.00 17.26 16.29
N TRP A 84 4.74 16.85 16.15
CA TRP A 84 4.23 16.10 15.00
C TRP A 84 2.71 16.29 14.93
N GLY A 85 2.18 16.56 13.74
CA GLY A 85 0.75 16.84 13.58
C GLY A 85 0.30 17.98 14.51
N ASN A 86 -0.66 17.70 15.40
CA ASN A 86 -1.15 18.64 16.41
C ASN A 86 -0.46 18.51 17.77
N PHE A 87 0.50 17.59 17.91
CA PHE A 87 1.23 17.37 19.14
C PHE A 87 2.46 18.27 19.19
N THR A 88 2.71 18.92 20.33
CA THR A 88 3.94 19.66 20.60
C THR A 88 4.23 19.62 22.09
N ALA A 89 5.42 19.18 22.47
CA ALA A 89 5.83 19.15 23.87
C ALA A 89 7.33 19.36 24.04
N VAL A 90 7.72 19.91 25.19
CA VAL A 90 9.11 20.13 25.57
C VAL A 90 9.55 19.05 26.55
N TYR A 91 10.71 18.45 26.30
CA TYR A 91 11.30 17.38 27.09
C TYR A 91 12.73 17.70 27.48
N ASN A 92 13.09 17.35 28.71
CA ASN A 92 14.48 17.23 29.12
C ASN A 92 14.91 15.77 28.92
N ILE A 93 15.80 15.54 27.97
CA ILE A 93 16.31 14.22 27.60
C ILE A 93 17.57 13.94 28.40
N THR A 94 17.48 12.97 29.30
CA THR A 94 18.61 12.39 30.05
C THR A 94 18.58 10.88 29.87
N GLY A 95 19.52 10.32 29.12
CA GLY A 95 19.49 8.94 28.65
C GLY A 95 18.79 8.84 27.30
N ASN A 96 17.78 7.96 27.19
CA ASN A 96 17.05 7.69 25.96
C ASN A 96 15.56 7.96 26.13
N ALA A 97 14.94 8.57 25.11
CA ALA A 97 13.49 8.73 25.01
C ALA A 97 13.02 8.24 23.65
N THR A 98 11.93 7.49 23.62
CA THR A 98 11.33 6.95 22.39
C THR A 98 9.93 7.48 22.21
N PHE A 99 9.65 7.98 21.01
CA PHE A 99 8.37 8.54 20.59
C PHE A 99 7.84 7.77 19.37
N VAL A 100 6.51 7.71 19.26
CA VAL A 100 5.81 7.07 18.14
C VAL A 100 4.98 8.16 17.45
N PRO A 101 5.60 8.97 16.59
CA PRO A 101 4.92 10.10 15.97
C PRO A 101 3.90 9.61 14.93
N THR A 102 2.75 10.29 14.84
CA THR A 102 1.73 10.00 13.82
C THR A 102 2.12 10.54 12.46
N ASP A 103 2.90 11.63 12.42
CA ASP A 103 3.33 12.36 11.23
C ASP A 103 4.84 12.57 11.25
N ARG A 104 5.37 13.30 10.25
CA ARG A 104 6.78 13.66 10.18
C ARG A 104 7.16 14.49 11.42
N PRO A 105 8.09 14.04 12.28
CA PRO A 105 8.43 14.75 13.50
C PRO A 105 9.41 15.88 13.23
N GLU A 106 9.17 17.01 13.89
CA GLU A 106 10.09 18.12 14.01
C GLU A 106 10.72 18.10 15.40
N VAL A 107 12.04 18.25 15.45
CA VAL A 107 12.82 18.30 16.68
C VAL A 107 13.54 19.64 16.73
N ARG A 108 13.13 20.49 17.66
CA ARG A 108 13.83 21.72 18.00
C ARG A 108 14.70 21.49 19.22
N VAL A 109 16.01 21.55 19.05
CA VAL A 109 16.97 21.46 20.16
C VAL A 109 17.14 22.86 20.75
N ILE A 110 16.67 23.04 21.97
CA ILE A 110 16.76 24.31 22.70
C ILE A 110 18.15 24.44 23.33
N ASN A 111 18.65 23.37 23.95
CA ASN A 111 19.97 23.33 24.57
C ASN A 111 20.55 21.91 24.57
N GLY A 112 21.87 21.80 24.44
CA GLY A 112 22.61 20.54 24.38
C GLY A 112 22.70 19.94 22.98
N THR A 113 23.14 18.68 22.92
CA THR A 113 23.24 17.89 21.69
C THR A 113 22.47 16.59 21.86
N VAL A 114 21.71 16.20 20.85
CA VAL A 114 20.89 14.97 20.89
C VAL A 114 21.24 14.08 19.72
N THR A 115 21.54 12.82 19.99
CA THR A 115 21.63 11.78 18.97
C THR A 115 20.24 11.26 18.67
N TYR A 116 19.85 11.23 17.41
CA TYR A 116 18.54 10.75 17.01
C TYR A 116 18.64 9.49 16.15
N THR A 117 17.59 8.69 16.18
CA THR A 117 17.32 7.62 15.23
C THR A 117 15.85 7.65 14.89
N TYR A 118 15.54 7.99 13.65
CA TYR A 118 14.20 8.00 13.10
C TYR A 118 14.01 6.82 12.14
N ARG A 119 12.95 6.06 12.32
CA ARG A 119 12.57 4.96 11.42
C ARG A 119 11.13 5.11 11.01
N ALA A 120 10.87 4.94 9.73
CA ALA A 120 9.53 4.94 9.15
C ALA A 120 9.32 3.64 8.37
N LYS A 121 8.20 2.98 8.61
CA LYS A 121 7.74 1.82 7.84
C LYS A 121 6.45 2.17 7.14
N ALA A 122 6.38 1.81 5.86
CA ALA A 122 5.22 2.08 5.04
C ALA A 122 4.80 0.83 4.26
N ILE A 123 3.59 0.89 3.70
CA ILE A 123 3.05 -0.08 2.77
C ILE A 123 2.91 0.60 1.42
N SER A 124 3.31 -0.10 0.37
CA SER A 124 3.14 0.34 -1.02
C SER A 124 2.31 -0.68 -1.79
N TYR A 125 1.43 -0.18 -2.67
CA TYR A 125 0.66 -0.97 -3.63
C TYR A 125 1.11 -0.60 -5.05
N PRO A 126 2.32 -1.03 -5.48
CA PRO A 126 2.94 -0.60 -6.74
C PRO A 126 2.11 -0.95 -7.98
N TYR A 127 1.22 -1.93 -7.88
CA TYR A 127 0.39 -2.40 -8.98
C TYR A 127 -1.09 -2.10 -8.79
N SER A 128 -1.45 -1.19 -7.88
CA SER A 128 -2.85 -0.79 -7.66
C SER A 128 -3.53 -0.30 -8.94
N ASP A 129 -2.78 0.33 -9.86
CA ASP A 129 -3.27 0.77 -11.17
C ASP A 129 -3.74 -0.38 -12.07
N LEU A 130 -3.28 -1.63 -11.85
CA LEU A 130 -3.77 -2.81 -12.56
C LEU A 130 -5.24 -3.14 -12.23
N ALA A 131 -5.79 -2.57 -11.14
CA ALA A 131 -7.20 -2.75 -10.81
C ALA A 131 -8.13 -2.17 -11.90
N ILE A 132 -7.74 -1.10 -12.59
CA ILE A 132 -8.53 -0.48 -13.65
C ILE A 132 -8.69 -1.41 -14.86
N PRO A 133 -7.61 -1.91 -15.51
CA PRO A 133 -7.75 -2.85 -16.63
C PRO A 133 -8.38 -4.17 -16.17
N ALA A 134 -8.13 -4.62 -14.94
CA ALA A 134 -8.80 -5.80 -14.38
C ALA A 134 -10.33 -5.61 -14.32
N ALA A 135 -10.81 -4.45 -13.85
CA ALA A 135 -12.24 -4.14 -13.79
C ALA A 135 -12.89 -4.11 -15.19
N ILE A 136 -12.22 -3.52 -16.17
CA ILE A 136 -12.69 -3.47 -17.56
C ILE A 136 -12.81 -4.89 -18.13
N LEU A 137 -11.79 -5.73 -17.95
CA LEU A 137 -11.78 -7.12 -18.41
C LEU A 137 -12.88 -7.95 -17.73
N ALA A 138 -13.11 -7.75 -16.43
CA ALA A 138 -14.18 -8.44 -15.71
C ALA A 138 -15.56 -8.08 -16.26
N PHE A 139 -15.82 -6.79 -16.50
CA PHE A 139 -17.09 -6.33 -17.04
C PHE A 139 -17.31 -6.83 -18.47
N ALA A 140 -16.34 -6.62 -19.37
CA ALA A 140 -16.41 -7.08 -20.75
C ALA A 140 -16.53 -8.61 -20.83
N GLY A 141 -15.74 -9.32 -20.03
CA GLY A 141 -15.78 -10.78 -19.94
C GLY A 141 -17.14 -11.30 -19.49
N THR A 142 -17.76 -10.65 -18.51
CA THR A 142 -19.11 -11.00 -18.03
C THR A 142 -20.15 -10.84 -19.14
N VAL A 143 -20.14 -9.71 -19.86
CA VAL A 143 -21.05 -9.46 -20.98
C VAL A 143 -20.89 -10.51 -22.07
N VAL A 144 -19.65 -10.80 -22.49
CA VAL A 144 -19.35 -11.78 -23.54
C VAL A 144 -19.72 -13.20 -23.11
N LEU A 145 -19.53 -13.55 -21.84
CA LEU A 145 -19.91 -14.85 -21.30
C LEU A 145 -21.44 -15.03 -21.34
N TRP A 146 -22.21 -14.00 -20.93
CA TRP A 146 -23.67 -14.00 -21.03
C TRP A 146 -24.16 -14.14 -22.48
N VAL A 147 -23.59 -13.37 -23.41
CA VAL A 147 -23.92 -13.47 -24.84
C VAL A 147 -23.59 -14.87 -25.36
N GLY A 148 -22.40 -15.39 -25.08
CA GLY A 148 -21.98 -16.73 -25.47
C GLY A 148 -22.89 -17.82 -24.91
N TYR A 149 -23.33 -17.69 -23.67
CA TYR A 149 -24.25 -18.61 -23.02
C TYR A 149 -25.63 -18.63 -23.71
N THR A 150 -26.21 -17.46 -23.99
CA THR A 150 -27.51 -17.36 -24.69
C THR A 150 -27.45 -17.94 -26.11
N HIS A 151 -26.35 -17.71 -26.84
CA HIS A 151 -26.14 -18.30 -28.16
C HIS A 151 -26.00 -19.81 -28.11
N ALA A 152 -25.23 -20.34 -27.15
CA ALA A 152 -25.04 -21.78 -26.98
C ALA A 152 -26.36 -22.50 -26.64
N LEU A 153 -27.21 -21.89 -25.81
CA LEU A 153 -28.54 -22.41 -25.48
C LEU A 153 -29.50 -22.38 -26.67
N ARG A 154 -29.51 -21.30 -27.46
CA ARG A 154 -30.32 -21.20 -28.69
C ARG A 154 -29.88 -22.21 -29.75
N GLY A 155 -28.57 -22.45 -29.87
CA GLY A 155 -28.01 -23.44 -30.79
C GLY A 155 -28.41 -24.89 -30.49
N LYS A 156 -28.71 -25.23 -29.22
CA LYS A 156 -29.22 -26.56 -28.82
C LYS A 156 -30.72 -26.77 -29.06
N ARG A 157 -31.49 -25.71 -29.36
CA ARG A 157 -32.95 -25.77 -29.58
C ARG A 157 -33.35 -26.02 -31.04
N LYS A 158 -32.39 -26.01 -31.96
CA LYS A 158 -32.55 -26.48 -33.35
C LYS A 158 -31.99 -27.89 -33.46
#